data_AF-A0AAU3IIB6-F1
#
_entry.id   AF-A0AAU3IIB6-F1
#
_cell.length_a   1.000
_cell.length_b   1.000
_cell.length_c   1.000
_cell.angle_alpha   90.00
_cell.angle_beta   90.00
_cell.angle_gamma   90.00
#
_symmetry.space_group_name_H-M   'P 1'
#
loop_
_entity.id
_entity.type
_entity.pdbx_description
1 polymer ?
#
loop_
_entity_poly.entity_id
_entity_poly.type
_entity_poly.pdbx_seq_one_letter_code
_entity_poly.pdbx_strand_id
1 'polypeptide(L)'
;MTPRRAVWLVLTHRARAFVPAWLRCGWWPPPPGRWGVRRWALAPDWVDNGLAPAVAAAISTAIAWRLGHRGEELILVAGVALAAGRLVPIVWPAPVRDRHVARRADHPDLHAMVAEVAGELGVRRPARVCLAPVAESGGIRLGPRRTELWIGLPYLMGFERAELRAVIAFELAFLEARRSWPLGALLEVWKAGVRMKPAVQREIGAVVRALVTDADMAGCRVSDPRTTANAVLRGMLMSLSFDWFVHRYAADLPVHRCLPLDLYPAWRWKVHKDDLLARLMPRYLELSATESLGLDATSRMAELGVVLDQPPGPAADPIMFTPGPAVEARFVRDRLGDVLAGAPAMRRELTFPDVPETVWDEIMKCRHDQVLRAATALTGREHLALADLMEIVAAGRGAELVREHREWVCTHPTAAVCALFPVLHRHLRMKGYRYGQALRQRELVGPDGDRVDVVRLAEAIERGDPLPEIVPVRYRPAM
;
A
#
# COMPACT_ATOMS: atom_id res chain seq x y z
N MET A 1 -31.60 13.11 -11.94
CA MET A 1 -30.85 13.41 -13.18
C MET A 1 -29.84 12.30 -13.41
N THR A 2 -29.89 11.60 -14.55
CA THR A 2 -29.08 10.40 -14.80
C THR A 2 -27.64 10.74 -15.19
N PRO A 3 -26.62 9.93 -14.83
CA PRO A 3 -25.21 10.14 -15.20
C PRO A 3 -24.97 10.29 -16.73
N ARG A 4 -25.89 9.77 -17.56
CA ARG A 4 -25.91 9.99 -19.02
C ARG A 4 -26.06 11.46 -19.46
N ARG A 5 -26.62 12.35 -18.64
CA ARG A 5 -26.84 13.78 -19.00
C ARG A 5 -25.72 14.71 -18.53
N ALA A 6 -25.01 14.37 -17.46
CA ALA A 6 -23.84 15.13 -17.00
C ALA A 6 -22.67 15.05 -18.01
N VAL A 7 -22.51 13.89 -18.67
CA VAL A 7 -21.54 13.68 -19.76
C VAL A 7 -21.87 14.52 -21.00
N TRP A 8 -23.14 14.90 -21.23
CA TRP A 8 -23.55 15.60 -22.45
C TRP A 8 -23.36 17.11 -22.38
N LEU A 9 -23.48 17.72 -21.19
CA LEU A 9 -23.50 19.18 -21.01
C LEU A 9 -22.10 19.83 -20.87
N VAL A 10 -21.07 19.05 -20.50
CA VAL A 10 -19.70 19.58 -20.34
C VAL A 10 -18.93 19.66 -21.67
N LEU A 11 -19.42 19.00 -22.73
CA LEU A 11 -18.67 18.82 -23.98
C LEU A 11 -18.94 19.86 -25.09
N THR A 12 -19.79 20.86 -24.88
CA THR A 12 -20.22 21.77 -25.94
C THR A 12 -19.59 23.16 -25.92
N HIS A 13 -18.61 23.48 -25.07
CA HIS A 13 -17.98 24.80 -25.08
C HIS A 13 -16.45 24.81 -25.21
N ARG A 14 -16.03 25.39 -26.36
CA ARG A 14 -14.73 25.98 -26.73
C ARG A 14 -13.59 25.07 -27.20
N ALA A 15 -13.56 24.91 -28.52
CA ALA A 15 -12.33 24.79 -29.30
C ALA A 15 -11.70 26.17 -29.55
N ARG A 16 -10.39 26.32 -29.32
CA ARG A 16 -9.44 27.03 -30.23
C ARG A 16 -7.99 27.02 -29.66
N ALA A 17 -7.08 26.60 -30.54
CA ALA A 17 -5.67 26.98 -30.72
C ALA A 17 -4.69 26.94 -29.52
N PHE A 18 -3.65 26.10 -29.62
CA PHE A 18 -2.23 26.52 -29.69
C PHE A 18 -1.28 25.32 -29.82
N VAL A 19 -0.33 25.42 -30.75
CA VAL A 19 0.94 24.66 -30.86
C VAL A 19 2.01 25.77 -30.72
N PRO A 20 3.12 25.66 -29.95
CA PRO A 20 4.22 24.75 -30.31
C PRO A 20 5.29 24.36 -29.23
N ALA A 21 6.22 23.51 -29.69
CA ALA A 21 7.68 23.56 -29.49
C ALA A 21 8.31 23.35 -28.10
N TRP A 22 8.47 22.09 -27.66
CA TRP A 22 9.61 21.66 -26.84
C TRP A 22 10.04 20.23 -27.20
N LEU A 23 10.75 20.13 -28.33
CA LEU A 23 11.66 19.04 -28.67
C LEU A 23 13.05 19.65 -28.66
N ARG A 24 13.88 19.39 -27.64
CA ARG A 24 15.36 19.34 -27.69
C ARG A 24 15.97 19.08 -26.30
N CYS A 25 17.05 18.29 -26.33
CA CYS A 25 18.02 17.95 -25.27
C CYS A 25 17.58 16.83 -24.31
N GLY A 26 18.36 15.77 -24.04
CA GLY A 26 19.76 15.43 -24.37
C GLY A 26 20.32 14.57 -23.22
N TRP A 27 20.93 13.43 -23.52
CA TRP A 27 21.39 12.35 -22.61
C TRP A 27 22.61 12.71 -21.73
N TRP A 28 22.78 12.08 -20.53
CA TRP A 28 23.80 11.04 -20.17
C TRP A 28 23.73 10.60 -18.65
N PRO A 29 24.44 9.55 -18.14
CA PRO A 29 23.98 8.65 -17.06
C PRO A 29 24.91 8.66 -15.81
N PRO A 30 24.69 7.75 -14.83
CA PRO A 30 25.80 7.23 -14.03
C PRO A 30 25.87 5.68 -13.98
N PRO A 31 27.07 5.06 -13.81
CA PRO A 31 27.23 3.63 -13.52
C PRO A 31 27.62 3.40 -12.02
N PRO A 32 27.98 2.18 -11.54
CA PRO A 32 27.07 1.30 -10.78
C PRO A 32 27.56 0.96 -9.34
N GLY A 33 26.64 0.61 -8.43
CA GLY A 33 26.96 0.19 -7.05
C GLY A 33 25.95 -0.80 -6.44
N ARG A 34 26.31 -2.07 -6.48
CA ARG A 34 25.63 -3.33 -6.09
C ARG A 34 24.78 -3.36 -4.80
N TRP A 35 23.51 -3.74 -4.95
CA TRP A 35 22.94 -4.99 -4.40
C TRP A 35 22.27 -5.75 -5.55
N GLY A 36 22.49 -7.06 -5.61
CA GLY A 36 22.30 -7.88 -6.80
C GLY A 36 20.85 -8.17 -7.16
N VAL A 37 20.38 -7.56 -8.24
CA VAL A 37 19.38 -8.17 -9.12
C VAL A 37 20.15 -9.08 -10.09
N ARG A 38 19.88 -10.39 -10.03
CA ARG A 38 20.37 -11.31 -11.06
C ARG A 38 19.81 -10.86 -12.41
N ARG A 39 20.72 -10.67 -13.37
CA ARG A 39 20.46 -10.56 -14.81
C ARG A 39 19.62 -11.76 -15.25
N TRP A 40 18.47 -11.48 -15.87
CA TRP A 40 17.91 -12.35 -16.89
C TRP A 40 18.33 -11.79 -18.25
N ALA A 41 19.21 -12.52 -18.91
CA ALA A 41 19.37 -12.48 -20.35
C ALA A 41 19.66 -13.92 -20.77
N LEU A 42 18.60 -14.64 -21.19
CA LEU A 42 18.55 -15.61 -22.29
C LEU A 42 17.04 -15.86 -22.53
N ALA A 43 16.60 -15.46 -23.72
CA ALA A 43 15.22 -15.08 -24.08
C ALA A 43 14.39 -16.25 -24.70
N PRO A 44 13.14 -16.02 -25.16
CA PRO A 44 13.03 -15.27 -26.42
C PRO A 44 12.01 -14.11 -26.43
N ASP A 45 12.44 -13.02 -27.09
CA ASP A 45 11.82 -11.70 -27.27
C ASP A 45 10.58 -11.68 -28.20
N TRP A 46 9.63 -12.58 -28.02
CA TRP A 46 8.38 -12.52 -28.77
C TRP A 46 7.23 -13.00 -27.88
N VAL A 47 6.44 -12.08 -27.28
CA VAL A 47 4.95 -12.17 -27.17
C VAL A 47 4.26 -11.20 -26.16
N ASP A 48 4.75 -10.87 -24.96
CA ASP A 48 3.78 -10.49 -23.90
C ASP A 48 3.29 -9.03 -23.76
N ASN A 49 3.64 -8.09 -24.66
CA ASN A 49 3.07 -6.73 -24.67
C ASN A 49 2.07 -6.46 -25.81
N GLY A 50 1.45 -7.50 -26.38
CA GLY A 50 0.42 -7.39 -27.42
C GLY A 50 -0.84 -6.58 -27.03
N LEU A 51 -1.01 -6.23 -25.75
CA LEU A 51 -2.11 -5.39 -25.26
C LEU A 51 -1.87 -3.89 -25.41
N ALA A 52 -0.62 -3.42 -25.38
CA ALA A 52 -0.33 -1.98 -25.45
C ALA A 52 -0.72 -1.36 -26.81
N PRO A 53 -0.44 -2.01 -27.97
CA PRO A 53 -0.90 -1.51 -29.27
C PRO A 53 -2.42 -1.59 -29.38
N ALA A 54 -3.02 -2.72 -28.97
CA ALA A 54 -4.46 -2.95 -29.04
C ALA A 54 -5.26 -1.91 -28.24
N VAL A 55 -4.81 -1.57 -27.03
CA VAL A 55 -5.54 -0.62 -26.19
C VAL A 55 -5.22 0.84 -26.52
N ALA A 56 -3.96 1.17 -26.85
CA ALA A 56 -3.63 2.49 -27.38
C ALA A 56 -4.43 2.80 -28.65
N ALA A 57 -4.67 1.77 -29.45
CA ALA A 57 -5.36 1.91 -30.70
C ALA A 57 -6.90 1.83 -30.52
N ALA A 58 -7.44 1.14 -29.51
CA ALA A 58 -8.85 1.28 -29.10
C ALA A 58 -9.18 2.68 -28.54
N ILE A 59 -8.27 3.28 -27.77
CA ILE A 59 -8.41 4.67 -27.27
C ILE A 59 -8.26 5.66 -28.43
N SER A 60 -7.31 5.44 -29.33
CA SER A 60 -7.15 6.25 -30.54
C SER A 60 -8.36 6.13 -31.48
N THR A 61 -8.99 4.96 -31.53
CA THR A 61 -10.24 4.70 -32.27
C THR A 61 -11.41 5.47 -31.66
N ALA A 62 -11.56 5.48 -30.33
CA ALA A 62 -12.61 6.24 -29.65
C ALA A 62 -12.44 7.77 -29.82
N ILE A 63 -11.20 8.25 -29.81
CA ILE A 63 -10.86 9.66 -30.05
C ILE A 63 -11.04 10.04 -31.54
N ALA A 64 -10.60 9.20 -32.47
CA ALA A 64 -10.76 9.40 -33.91
C ALA A 64 -12.24 9.35 -34.35
N TRP A 65 -13.04 8.47 -33.75
CA TRP A 65 -14.49 8.41 -33.92
C TRP A 65 -15.16 9.71 -33.46
N ARG A 66 -14.71 10.29 -32.34
CA ARG A 66 -15.19 11.58 -31.80
C ARG A 66 -14.76 12.79 -32.63
N LEU A 67 -13.67 12.66 -33.41
CA LEU A 67 -13.11 13.69 -34.28
C LEU A 67 -13.49 13.52 -35.77
N GLY A 68 -14.31 12.51 -36.12
CA GLY A 68 -14.87 12.34 -37.47
C GLY A 68 -13.97 11.66 -38.51
N HIS A 69 -12.85 11.05 -38.10
CA HIS A 69 -11.96 10.34 -39.03
C HIS A 69 -12.49 8.92 -39.31
N ARG A 70 -12.90 8.66 -40.55
CA ARG A 70 -13.32 7.36 -41.07
C ARG A 70 -12.20 6.74 -41.89
N GLY A 71 -11.51 5.73 -41.36
CA GLY A 71 -10.51 4.96 -42.09
C GLY A 71 -10.60 3.47 -41.72
N GLU A 72 -10.40 2.59 -42.70
CA GLU A 72 -10.59 1.13 -42.61
C GLU A 72 -9.61 0.45 -41.63
N GLU A 73 -8.45 1.06 -41.34
CA GLU A 73 -7.49 0.59 -40.34
C GLU A 73 -8.04 0.61 -38.90
N LEU A 74 -9.02 1.47 -38.62
CA LEU A 74 -9.69 1.58 -37.32
C LEU A 74 -10.51 0.31 -36.98
N ILE A 75 -11.07 -0.35 -38.01
CA ILE A 75 -11.89 -1.56 -37.87
C ILE A 75 -11.00 -2.77 -37.58
N LEU A 76 -9.85 -2.86 -38.24
CA LEU A 76 -8.90 -3.97 -38.05
C LEU A 76 -8.31 -3.94 -36.63
N VAL A 77 -7.91 -2.75 -36.18
CA VAL A 77 -7.36 -2.50 -34.85
C VAL A 77 -8.38 -2.72 -33.74
N ALA A 78 -9.61 -2.22 -33.90
CA ALA A 78 -10.70 -2.47 -32.95
C ALA A 78 -11.03 -3.97 -32.90
N GLY A 79 -10.97 -4.67 -34.03
CA GLY A 79 -11.14 -6.12 -34.14
C GLY A 79 -10.06 -6.90 -33.38
N VAL A 80 -8.79 -6.51 -33.52
CA VAL A 80 -7.66 -7.15 -32.81
C VAL A 80 -7.72 -6.86 -31.31
N ALA A 81 -8.10 -5.65 -30.90
CA ALA A 81 -8.29 -5.31 -29.49
C ALA A 81 -9.48 -6.05 -28.85
N LEU A 82 -10.58 -6.23 -29.59
CA LEU A 82 -11.73 -7.04 -29.20
C LEU A 82 -11.39 -8.54 -29.09
N ALA A 83 -10.53 -9.05 -29.97
CA ALA A 83 -10.08 -10.44 -29.96
C ALA A 83 -9.11 -10.71 -28.79
N ALA A 84 -8.11 -9.84 -28.59
CA ALA A 84 -7.15 -9.97 -27.48
C ALA A 84 -7.81 -9.75 -26.11
N GLY A 85 -8.74 -8.79 -26.00
CA GLY A 85 -9.44 -8.48 -24.76
C GLY A 85 -10.48 -9.52 -24.31
N ARG A 86 -10.88 -10.46 -25.18
CA ARG A 86 -11.75 -11.60 -24.82
C ARG A 86 -10.99 -12.74 -24.13
N LEU A 87 -9.67 -12.80 -24.29
CA LEU A 87 -8.85 -13.94 -23.86
C LEU A 87 -8.11 -13.71 -22.54
N VAL A 88 -8.03 -12.47 -22.05
CA VAL A 88 -7.32 -12.13 -20.81
C VAL A 88 -8.34 -11.83 -19.69
N PRO A 89 -8.42 -12.64 -18.61
CA PRO A 89 -9.28 -12.33 -17.48
C PRO A 89 -8.84 -11.02 -16.83
N ILE A 90 -9.78 -10.08 -16.71
CA ILE A 90 -9.60 -8.74 -16.17
C ILE A 90 -9.56 -8.82 -14.64
N VAL A 91 -8.45 -8.46 -13.99
CA VAL A 91 -8.28 -8.62 -12.54
C VAL A 91 -7.82 -7.32 -11.89
N TRP A 92 -8.80 -6.62 -11.32
CA TRP A 92 -8.61 -5.49 -10.43
C TRP A 92 -9.17 -5.82 -9.04
N PRO A 93 -8.36 -5.64 -7.98
CA PRO A 93 -6.92 -5.38 -8.00
C PRO A 93 -6.14 -6.65 -8.42
N ALA A 94 -4.80 -6.67 -8.35
CA ALA A 94 -3.98 -7.78 -8.86
C ALA A 94 -4.48 -9.16 -8.37
N PRO A 95 -4.38 -10.24 -9.18
CA PRO A 95 -4.92 -11.53 -8.80
C PRO A 95 -4.17 -12.05 -7.57
N VAL A 96 -4.83 -11.98 -6.42
CA VAL A 96 -4.36 -12.59 -5.18
C VAL A 96 -4.37 -14.09 -5.37
N ARG A 97 -3.22 -14.74 -5.53
CA ARG A 97 -3.18 -16.16 -5.95
C ARG A 97 -3.79 -17.09 -4.90
N ASP A 98 -3.43 -16.90 -3.64
CA ASP A 98 -3.91 -17.75 -2.55
C ASP A 98 -5.12 -17.14 -1.85
N ARG A 99 -6.31 -17.45 -2.38
CA ARG A 99 -7.60 -17.08 -1.77
C ARG A 99 -8.22 -18.29 -1.05
N HIS A 100 -8.84 -18.04 0.09
CA HIS A 100 -9.60 -19.04 0.83
C HIS A 100 -11.09 -18.85 0.59
N VAL A 101 -11.80 -19.88 0.12
CA VAL A 101 -13.25 -19.77 -0.04
C VAL A 101 -13.90 -19.66 1.33
N ALA A 102 -14.52 -18.52 1.61
CA ALA A 102 -15.35 -18.35 2.79
C ALA A 102 -16.64 -19.14 2.57
N ARG A 103 -16.74 -20.37 3.09
CA ARG A 103 -17.96 -21.17 2.92
C ARG A 103 -19.08 -20.58 3.75
N ARG A 104 -20.31 -20.68 3.25
CA ARG A 104 -21.49 -20.15 3.95
C ARG A 104 -21.73 -20.81 5.31
N ALA A 105 -21.38 -22.09 5.45
CA ALA A 105 -21.49 -22.80 6.72
C ALA A 105 -20.51 -22.24 7.78
N ASP A 106 -19.32 -21.83 7.35
CA ASP A 106 -18.27 -21.33 8.25
C ASP A 106 -18.42 -19.81 8.50
N HIS A 107 -19.06 -19.08 7.56
CA HIS A 107 -19.19 -17.62 7.58
C HIS A 107 -20.62 -17.15 7.23
N PRO A 108 -21.65 -17.54 7.99
CA PRO A 108 -23.04 -17.20 7.66
C PRO A 108 -23.28 -15.69 7.64
N ASP A 109 -22.72 -14.95 8.60
CA ASP A 109 -22.92 -13.51 8.74
C ASP A 109 -22.30 -12.70 7.61
N LEU A 110 -21.12 -13.11 7.14
CA LEU A 110 -20.47 -12.47 5.99
C LEU A 110 -21.30 -12.68 4.71
N HIS A 111 -21.81 -13.91 4.51
CA HIS A 111 -22.68 -14.21 3.37
C HIS A 111 -24.01 -13.48 3.44
N ALA A 112 -24.59 -13.35 4.63
CA ALA A 112 -25.81 -12.57 4.87
C ALA A 112 -25.59 -11.10 4.53
N MET A 113 -24.49 -10.50 5.01
CA MET A 113 -24.12 -9.13 4.70
C MET A 113 -23.95 -8.90 3.20
N VAL A 114 -23.17 -9.75 2.51
CA VAL A 114 -23.00 -9.64 1.04
C VAL A 114 -24.35 -9.78 0.32
N ALA A 115 -25.23 -10.64 0.81
CA ALA A 115 -26.55 -10.89 0.26
C ALA A 115 -27.51 -9.70 0.43
N GLU A 116 -27.46 -9.03 1.58
CA GLU A 116 -28.20 -7.80 1.90
C GLU A 116 -27.73 -6.65 1.03
N VAL A 117 -26.43 -6.36 1.05
CA VAL A 117 -25.83 -5.25 0.29
C VAL A 117 -26.09 -5.40 -1.21
N ALA A 118 -25.97 -6.61 -1.76
CA ALA A 118 -26.32 -6.86 -3.16
C ALA A 118 -27.80 -6.58 -3.46
N GLY A 119 -28.69 -6.92 -2.51
CA GLY A 119 -30.13 -6.66 -2.61
C GLY A 119 -30.45 -5.17 -2.61
N GLU A 120 -29.85 -4.41 -1.68
CA GLU A 120 -30.00 -2.95 -1.56
C GLU A 120 -29.50 -2.22 -2.81
N LEU A 121 -28.39 -2.67 -3.39
CA LEU A 121 -27.84 -2.09 -4.62
C LEU A 121 -28.57 -2.54 -5.90
N GLY A 122 -29.45 -3.54 -5.81
CA GLY A 122 -30.10 -4.15 -6.98
C GLY A 122 -29.12 -4.86 -7.92
N VAL A 123 -27.97 -5.31 -7.41
CA VAL A 123 -26.93 -5.98 -8.19
C VAL A 123 -26.92 -7.49 -7.94
N ARG A 124 -26.27 -8.22 -8.84
CA ARG A 124 -26.17 -9.67 -8.70
C ARG A 124 -25.20 -10.03 -7.57
N ARG A 125 -25.64 -10.92 -6.68
CA ARG A 125 -24.76 -11.55 -5.68
C ARG A 125 -23.57 -12.26 -6.34
N PRO A 126 -22.36 -12.14 -5.76
CA PRO A 126 -21.21 -12.87 -6.26
C PRO A 126 -21.44 -14.38 -6.11
N ALA A 127 -20.91 -15.15 -7.06
CA ALA A 127 -21.00 -16.62 -7.04
C ALA A 127 -20.07 -17.23 -5.99
N ARG A 128 -19.04 -16.50 -5.57
CA ARG A 128 -18.08 -16.89 -4.54
C ARG A 128 -17.70 -15.69 -3.68
N VAL A 129 -17.55 -15.92 -2.38
CA VAL A 129 -16.94 -14.99 -1.43
C VAL A 129 -15.67 -15.64 -0.91
N CYS A 130 -14.56 -14.91 -0.98
CA CYS A 130 -13.25 -15.41 -0.62
C CYS A 130 -12.55 -14.49 0.38
N LEU A 131 -11.64 -15.06 1.15
CA LEU A 131 -10.71 -14.36 2.03
C LEU A 131 -9.36 -14.28 1.34
N ALA A 132 -8.67 -13.15 1.52
CA ALA A 132 -7.40 -12.87 0.85
C ALA A 132 -6.29 -12.48 1.85
N PRO A 133 -5.03 -12.87 1.63
CA PRO A 133 -3.89 -12.56 2.48
C PRO A 133 -3.40 -11.09 2.43
N VAL A 134 -4.15 -10.19 1.82
CA VAL A 134 -3.75 -8.79 1.59
C VAL A 134 -4.68 -7.83 2.33
N ALA A 135 -4.23 -6.61 2.61
CA ALA A 135 -5.04 -5.57 3.23
C ALA A 135 -5.84 -4.76 2.20
N GLU A 136 -6.58 -5.46 1.34
CA GLU A 136 -7.37 -4.87 0.25
C GLU A 136 -8.67 -5.67 0.09
N SER A 137 -9.59 -5.15 -0.71
CA SER A 137 -10.75 -5.90 -1.21
C SER A 137 -10.77 -5.86 -2.72
N GLY A 138 -11.56 -6.74 -3.32
CA GLY A 138 -11.61 -6.78 -4.76
C GLY A 138 -12.62 -7.75 -5.34
N GLY A 139 -12.74 -7.65 -6.65
CA GLY A 139 -13.69 -8.43 -7.41
C GLY A 139 -13.13 -9.00 -8.69
N ILE A 140 -13.41 -10.27 -8.96
CA ILE A 140 -12.95 -10.98 -10.15
C ILE A 140 -14.15 -11.52 -10.93
N ARG A 141 -14.08 -11.42 -12.26
CA ARG A 141 -15.02 -12.12 -13.15
C ARG A 141 -14.50 -13.52 -13.40
N LEU A 142 -15.26 -14.53 -12.98
CA LEU A 142 -15.00 -15.95 -13.26
C LEU A 142 -15.63 -16.41 -14.58
N GLY A 143 -16.49 -15.58 -15.17
CA GLY A 143 -17.17 -15.85 -16.44
C GLY A 143 -18.23 -14.78 -16.75
N PRO A 144 -19.05 -14.96 -17.80
CA PRO A 144 -20.03 -13.96 -18.23
C PRO A 144 -21.05 -13.58 -17.14
N ARG A 145 -21.35 -14.51 -16.23
CA ARG A 145 -22.40 -14.40 -15.20
C ARG A 145 -21.92 -14.75 -13.79
N ARG A 146 -20.62 -15.01 -13.63
CA ARG A 146 -20.05 -15.47 -12.36
C ARG A 146 -18.99 -14.48 -11.93
N THR A 147 -19.17 -13.95 -10.74
CA THR A 147 -18.20 -13.06 -10.08
C THR A 147 -17.76 -13.67 -8.76
N GLU A 148 -16.56 -13.31 -8.35
CA GLU A 148 -15.98 -13.62 -7.06
C GLU A 148 -15.69 -12.30 -6.37
N LEU A 149 -16.21 -12.15 -5.16
CA LEU A 149 -15.81 -11.09 -4.24
C LEU A 149 -14.75 -11.67 -3.33
N TRP A 150 -13.66 -10.95 -3.11
CA TRP A 150 -12.69 -11.30 -2.10
C TRP A 150 -12.43 -10.13 -1.16
N ILE A 151 -12.21 -10.46 0.10
CA ILE A 151 -12.01 -9.50 1.17
C ILE A 151 -10.72 -9.86 1.89
N GLY A 152 -9.86 -8.86 2.04
CA GLY A 152 -8.61 -8.97 2.77
C GLY A 152 -8.82 -9.31 4.24
N LEU A 153 -7.98 -10.20 4.77
CA LEU A 153 -8.01 -10.54 6.18
C LEU A 153 -7.87 -9.33 7.10
N PRO A 154 -6.93 -8.39 6.84
CA PRO A 154 -6.87 -7.14 7.57
C PRO A 154 -8.22 -6.45 7.65
N TYR A 155 -8.97 -6.34 6.55
CA TYR A 155 -10.25 -5.64 6.53
C TYR A 155 -11.29 -6.29 7.46
N LEU A 156 -11.41 -7.62 7.46
CA LEU A 156 -12.29 -8.32 8.41
C LEU A 156 -11.89 -8.04 9.86
N MET A 157 -10.59 -8.05 10.15
CA MET A 157 -10.08 -7.90 11.51
C MET A 157 -10.17 -6.48 12.07
N GLY A 158 -10.30 -5.45 11.23
CA GLY A 158 -10.19 -4.06 11.66
C GLY A 158 -11.27 -3.09 11.20
N PHE A 159 -12.19 -3.48 10.32
CA PHE A 159 -13.38 -2.69 9.98
C PHE A 159 -14.54 -3.00 10.92
N GLU A 160 -15.31 -1.98 11.27
CA GLU A 160 -16.64 -2.15 11.85
C GLU A 160 -17.61 -2.75 10.83
N ARG A 161 -18.69 -3.36 11.32
CA ARG A 161 -19.72 -3.96 10.45
C ARG A 161 -20.26 -2.99 9.39
N ALA A 162 -20.52 -1.74 9.75
CA ALA A 162 -21.07 -0.73 8.84
C ALA A 162 -20.03 -0.25 7.81
N GLU A 163 -18.77 -0.11 8.22
CA GLU A 163 -17.67 0.22 7.32
C GLU A 163 -17.43 -0.93 6.32
N LEU A 164 -17.46 -2.20 6.77
CA LEU A 164 -17.32 -3.36 5.87
C LEU A 164 -18.49 -3.45 4.88
N ARG A 165 -19.72 -3.12 5.29
CA ARG A 165 -20.87 -3.00 4.37
C ARG A 165 -20.60 -1.96 3.29
N ALA A 166 -20.01 -0.81 3.64
CA ALA A 166 -19.65 0.22 2.66
C ALA A 166 -18.60 -0.28 1.67
N VAL A 167 -17.58 -1.00 2.15
CA VAL A 167 -16.55 -1.63 1.29
C VAL A 167 -17.16 -2.68 0.36
N ILE A 168 -18.03 -3.56 0.86
CA ILE A 168 -18.72 -4.55 0.03
C ILE A 168 -19.59 -3.84 -1.02
N ALA A 169 -20.28 -2.77 -0.65
CA ALA A 169 -21.10 -2.00 -1.58
C ALA A 169 -20.26 -1.36 -2.70
N PHE A 170 -19.12 -0.77 -2.32
CA PHE A 170 -18.12 -0.26 -3.26
C PHE A 170 -17.67 -1.36 -4.24
N GLU A 171 -17.22 -2.50 -3.73
CA GLU A 171 -16.69 -3.58 -4.57
C GLU A 171 -17.75 -4.18 -5.50
N LEU A 172 -18.98 -4.34 -5.02
CA LEU A 172 -20.08 -4.85 -5.85
C LEU A 172 -20.49 -3.86 -6.95
N ALA A 173 -20.57 -2.56 -6.64
CA ALA A 173 -20.84 -1.53 -7.63
C ALA A 173 -19.71 -1.43 -8.66
N PHE A 174 -18.46 -1.47 -8.20
CA PHE A 174 -17.28 -1.43 -9.05
C PHE A 174 -17.18 -2.67 -9.95
N LEU A 175 -17.49 -3.86 -9.41
CA LEU A 175 -17.62 -5.10 -10.17
C LEU A 175 -18.68 -5.03 -11.27
N GLU A 176 -19.84 -4.42 -10.97
CA GLU A 176 -20.92 -4.25 -11.94
C GLU A 176 -20.49 -3.30 -13.07
N ALA A 177 -19.84 -2.18 -12.74
CA ALA A 177 -19.31 -1.24 -13.74
C ALA A 177 -18.27 -1.92 -14.65
N ARG A 178 -17.42 -2.78 -14.08
CA ARG A 178 -16.42 -3.59 -14.80
C ARG A 178 -17.00 -4.72 -15.66
N ARG A 179 -18.32 -4.90 -15.70
CA ARG A 179 -18.95 -5.75 -16.71
C ARG A 179 -18.79 -5.17 -18.11
N SER A 180 -18.74 -3.85 -18.21
CA SER A 180 -18.38 -3.15 -19.44
C SER A 180 -16.92 -3.44 -19.78
N TRP A 181 -16.70 -4.15 -20.88
CA TRP A 181 -15.36 -4.47 -21.36
C TRP A 181 -14.49 -3.21 -21.60
N PRO A 182 -15.00 -2.13 -22.23
CA PRO A 182 -14.22 -0.90 -22.40
C PRO A 182 -13.73 -0.30 -21.07
N LEU A 183 -14.58 -0.30 -20.03
CA LEU A 183 -14.19 0.22 -18.72
C LEU A 183 -13.15 -0.69 -18.05
N GLY A 184 -13.30 -2.01 -18.18
CA GLY A 184 -12.30 -2.96 -17.71
C GLY A 184 -10.94 -2.75 -18.36
N ALA A 185 -10.88 -2.55 -19.69
CA ALA A 185 -9.63 -2.31 -20.40
C ALA A 185 -8.98 -0.96 -20.02
N LEU A 186 -9.77 0.10 -19.87
CA LEU A 186 -9.27 1.41 -19.43
C LEU A 186 -8.64 1.37 -18.04
N LEU A 187 -9.24 0.62 -17.11
CA LEU A 187 -8.68 0.43 -15.76
C LEU A 187 -7.33 -0.31 -15.80
N GLU A 188 -7.16 -1.32 -16.66
CA GLU A 188 -5.88 -2.03 -16.78
C GLU A 188 -4.78 -1.13 -17.36
N VAL A 189 -5.12 -0.29 -18.35
CA VAL A 189 -4.18 0.71 -18.88
C VAL A 189 -3.73 1.68 -17.80
N TRP A 190 -4.71 2.20 -17.05
CA TRP A 190 -4.46 3.13 -15.95
C TRP A 190 -3.52 2.49 -14.91
N LYS A 191 -3.82 1.25 -14.52
CA LYS A 191 -3.04 0.46 -13.57
C LYS A 191 -1.61 0.19 -14.04
N ALA A 192 -1.46 -0.21 -15.29
CA ALA A 192 -0.16 -0.58 -15.85
C ALA A 192 0.79 0.63 -15.95
N GLY A 193 0.33 1.85 -15.63
CA GLY A 193 1.15 3.05 -15.67
C GLY A 193 1.72 3.28 -17.07
N VAL A 194 1.00 2.83 -18.11
CA VAL A 194 1.48 2.91 -19.49
C VAL A 194 1.77 4.37 -19.79
N ARG A 195 2.98 4.65 -20.27
CA ARG A 195 3.38 6.02 -20.62
C ARG A 195 2.49 6.52 -21.76
N MET A 196 1.64 7.47 -21.43
CA MET A 196 0.67 8.06 -22.36
C MET A 196 0.92 9.55 -22.54
N LYS A 197 0.33 10.13 -23.60
CA LYS A 197 0.26 11.58 -23.73
C LYS A 197 -0.51 12.15 -22.52
N PRO A 198 -0.06 13.26 -21.91
CA PRO A 198 -0.71 13.82 -20.72
C PRO A 198 -2.23 14.05 -20.85
N ALA A 199 -2.68 14.46 -22.05
CA ALA A 199 -4.11 14.61 -22.32
C ALA A 199 -4.90 13.29 -22.20
N VAL A 200 -4.36 12.19 -22.73
CA VAL A 200 -5.00 10.86 -22.64
C VAL A 200 -5.00 10.38 -21.19
N GLN A 201 -3.89 10.57 -20.48
CA GLN A 201 -3.81 10.22 -19.07
C GLN A 201 -4.87 10.99 -18.24
N ARG A 202 -5.06 12.29 -18.49
CA ARG A 202 -6.12 13.06 -17.81
C ARG A 202 -7.53 12.54 -18.08
N GLU A 203 -7.85 12.19 -19.32
CA GLU A 203 -9.17 11.65 -19.69
C GLU A 203 -9.42 10.28 -19.02
N ILE A 204 -8.44 9.37 -19.07
CA ILE A 204 -8.55 8.06 -18.40
C ILE A 204 -8.68 8.26 -16.89
N GLY A 205 -7.88 9.15 -16.30
CA GLY A 205 -7.93 9.48 -14.88
C GLY A 205 -9.29 10.04 -14.45
N ALA A 206 -9.92 10.89 -15.28
CA ALA A 206 -11.27 11.40 -15.04
C ALA A 206 -12.33 10.29 -15.07
N VAL A 207 -12.24 9.35 -16.02
CA VAL A 207 -13.13 8.17 -16.07
C VAL A 207 -12.94 7.28 -14.85
N VAL A 208 -11.70 6.98 -14.47
CA VAL A 208 -11.38 6.16 -13.29
C VAL A 208 -11.93 6.84 -12.03
N ARG A 209 -11.69 8.14 -11.86
CA ARG A 209 -12.20 8.92 -10.73
C ARG A 209 -13.72 8.86 -10.67
N ALA A 210 -14.42 9.09 -11.78
CA ALA A 210 -15.87 8.99 -11.83
C ALA A 210 -16.40 7.60 -11.43
N LEU A 211 -15.74 6.52 -11.87
CA LEU A 211 -16.09 5.15 -11.48
C LEU A 211 -15.89 4.89 -9.99
N VAL A 212 -14.78 5.39 -9.43
CA VAL A 212 -14.48 5.27 -7.99
C VAL A 212 -15.52 6.06 -7.18
N THR A 213 -15.81 7.31 -7.59
CA THR A 213 -16.85 8.13 -6.94
C THR A 213 -18.22 7.46 -7.00
N ASP A 214 -18.63 6.92 -8.15
CA ASP A 214 -19.91 6.21 -8.29
C ASP A 214 -19.98 4.97 -7.37
N ALA A 215 -18.87 4.26 -7.19
CA ALA A 215 -18.77 3.13 -6.27
C ALA A 215 -18.76 3.58 -4.80
N ASP A 216 -18.11 4.69 -4.46
CA ASP A 216 -18.16 5.28 -3.11
C ASP A 216 -19.59 5.75 -2.78
N MET A 217 -20.30 6.34 -3.74
CA MET A 217 -21.72 6.67 -3.59
C MET A 217 -22.60 5.43 -3.40
N ALA A 218 -22.19 4.24 -3.87
CA ALA A 218 -22.86 2.99 -3.51
C ALA A 218 -22.62 2.62 -2.03
N GLY A 219 -21.41 2.84 -1.51
CA GLY A 219 -21.11 2.77 -0.08
C GLY A 219 -22.01 3.69 0.75
N CYS A 220 -22.11 4.96 0.34
CA CYS A 220 -22.94 5.96 1.03
C CYS A 220 -24.41 5.56 1.10
N ARG A 221 -24.94 4.90 0.07
CA ARG A 221 -26.34 4.43 0.04
C ARG A 221 -26.62 3.32 1.06
N VAL A 222 -25.62 2.52 1.40
CA VAL A 222 -25.74 1.33 2.25
C VAL A 222 -25.37 1.62 3.70
N SER A 223 -24.47 2.58 3.93
CA SER A 223 -23.89 2.84 5.25
C SER A 223 -23.77 4.31 5.65
N ASP A 224 -24.24 5.29 4.87
CA ASP A 224 -24.04 6.74 5.06
C ASP A 224 -22.65 7.30 4.61
N PRO A 225 -22.57 8.62 4.27
CA PRO A 225 -21.32 9.23 3.79
C PRO A 225 -20.17 9.24 4.79
N ARG A 226 -20.44 9.47 6.08
CA ARG A 226 -19.41 9.53 7.12
C ARG A 226 -18.81 8.16 7.37
N THR A 227 -19.64 7.12 7.44
CA THR A 227 -19.18 5.73 7.55
C THR A 227 -18.41 5.29 6.32
N THR A 228 -18.82 5.72 5.13
CA THR A 228 -18.08 5.43 3.89
C THR A 228 -16.73 6.13 3.86
N ALA A 229 -16.66 7.40 4.26
CA ALA A 229 -15.40 8.12 4.40
C ALA A 229 -14.45 7.46 5.41
N ASN A 230 -14.98 7.04 6.58
CA ASN A 230 -14.23 6.27 7.57
C ASN A 230 -13.69 4.97 6.96
N ALA A 231 -14.53 4.23 6.23
CA ALA A 231 -14.15 2.99 5.57
C ALA A 231 -13.01 3.20 4.55
N VAL A 232 -13.07 4.28 3.77
CA VAL A 232 -12.05 4.65 2.78
C VAL A 232 -10.72 5.00 3.46
N LEU A 233 -10.74 5.85 4.48
CA LEU A 233 -9.55 6.24 5.24
C LEU A 233 -8.94 5.07 6.00
N ARG A 234 -9.77 4.32 6.72
CA ARG A 234 -9.36 3.14 7.48
C ARG A 234 -8.77 2.08 6.55
N GLY A 235 -9.41 1.81 5.42
CA GLY A 235 -8.92 0.88 4.41
C GLY A 235 -7.51 1.22 3.95
N MET A 236 -7.27 2.49 3.60
CA MET A 236 -5.95 2.98 3.20
C MET A 236 -4.91 2.80 4.32
N LEU A 237 -5.23 3.24 5.54
CA LEU A 237 -4.30 3.09 6.67
C LEU A 237 -4.03 1.63 7.01
N MET A 238 -5.01 0.74 6.87
CA MET A 238 -4.83 -0.69 7.07
C MET A 238 -3.90 -1.30 6.02
N SER A 239 -4.05 -0.92 4.75
CA SER A 239 -3.14 -1.32 3.67
C SER A 239 -1.71 -0.90 3.99
N LEU A 240 -1.50 0.39 4.27
CA LEU A 240 -0.19 0.94 4.62
C LEU A 240 0.38 0.29 5.89
N SER A 241 -0.45 0.07 6.92
CA SER A 241 0.00 -0.51 8.17
C SER A 241 0.40 -1.98 8.04
N PHE A 242 -0.32 -2.75 7.23
CA PHE A 242 -0.03 -4.15 7.01
C PHE A 242 1.25 -4.31 6.20
N ASP A 243 1.40 -3.51 5.15
CA ASP A 243 2.63 -3.49 4.36
C ASP A 243 3.83 -3.05 5.19
N TRP A 244 3.66 -2.01 6.01
CA TRP A 244 4.71 -1.54 6.91
C TRP A 244 5.12 -2.65 7.87
N PHE A 245 4.13 -3.33 8.45
CA PHE A 245 4.36 -4.40 9.40
C PHE A 245 5.11 -5.57 8.77
N VAL A 246 4.67 -6.01 7.58
CA VAL A 246 5.32 -7.09 6.84
C VAL A 246 6.78 -6.73 6.53
N HIS A 247 7.03 -5.54 5.98
CA HIS A 247 8.41 -5.10 5.68
C HIS A 247 9.25 -4.97 6.95
N ARG A 248 8.69 -4.41 8.03
CA ARG A 248 9.44 -4.09 9.24
C ARG A 248 9.77 -5.33 10.08
N TYR A 249 8.83 -6.26 10.19
CA TYR A 249 8.87 -7.36 11.14
C TYR A 249 8.98 -8.74 10.49
N ALA A 250 8.42 -8.96 9.30
CA ALA A 250 8.32 -10.30 8.70
C ALA A 250 9.32 -10.55 7.55
N ALA A 251 9.61 -9.53 6.73
CA ALA A 251 10.35 -9.69 5.49
C ALA A 251 11.80 -10.16 5.69
N ASP A 252 12.45 -9.81 6.80
CA ASP A 252 13.83 -10.22 7.05
C ASP A 252 13.93 -11.60 7.74
N LEU A 253 12.85 -12.09 8.37
CA LEU A 253 12.87 -13.34 9.15
C LEU A 253 13.27 -14.59 8.34
N PRO A 254 12.84 -14.77 7.08
CA PRO A 254 13.26 -15.91 6.28
C PRO A 254 14.77 -16.02 6.07
N VAL A 255 15.49 -14.88 5.97
CA VAL A 255 16.97 -14.85 5.86
C VAL A 255 17.61 -15.44 7.12
N HIS A 256 16.96 -15.25 8.27
CA HIS A 256 17.35 -15.82 9.56
C HIS A 256 16.69 -17.17 9.86
N ARG A 257 16.18 -17.88 8.82
CA ARG A 257 15.54 -19.21 8.92
C ARG A 257 14.32 -19.24 9.85
N CYS A 258 13.61 -18.13 9.98
CA CYS A 258 12.40 -18.00 10.79
C CYS A 258 11.19 -17.74 9.88
N LEU A 259 10.04 -18.36 10.17
CA LEU A 259 8.77 -18.11 9.49
C LEU A 259 7.68 -17.84 10.54
N PRO A 260 7.15 -16.61 10.64
CA PRO A 260 6.12 -16.29 11.63
C PRO A 260 4.75 -16.81 11.20
N LEU A 261 4.16 -17.73 11.97
CA LEU A 261 2.83 -18.31 11.70
C LEU A 261 1.68 -17.55 12.39
N ASP A 262 1.94 -16.38 12.97
CA ASP A 262 0.96 -15.50 13.61
C ASP A 262 1.00 -14.09 13.00
N LEU A 263 1.24 -13.98 11.69
CA LEU A 263 1.40 -12.70 10.98
C LEU A 263 0.20 -11.77 11.17
N TYR A 264 -1.02 -12.25 10.98
CA TYR A 264 -2.21 -11.41 11.10
C TYR A 264 -2.56 -11.11 12.56
N PRO A 265 -2.52 -12.07 13.51
CA PRO A 265 -2.62 -11.78 14.93
C PRO A 265 -1.58 -10.74 15.43
N ALA A 266 -0.33 -10.84 14.99
CA ALA A 266 0.74 -9.92 15.38
C ALA A 266 0.57 -8.52 14.79
N TRP A 267 0.19 -8.43 13.51
CA TRP A 267 -0.19 -7.14 12.90
C TRP A 267 -1.39 -6.51 13.63
N ARG A 268 -2.40 -7.29 13.95
CA ARG A 268 -3.56 -6.83 14.73
C ARG A 268 -3.13 -6.31 16.10
N TRP A 269 -2.23 -7.02 16.78
CA TRP A 269 -1.66 -6.55 18.05
C TRP A 269 -1.01 -5.17 17.86
N LYS A 270 -0.26 -4.96 16.78
CA LYS A 270 0.31 -3.65 16.46
C LYS A 270 -0.74 -2.56 16.26
N VAL A 271 -1.82 -2.87 15.55
CA VAL A 271 -2.92 -1.91 15.34
C VAL A 271 -3.56 -1.51 16.67
N HIS A 272 -3.92 -2.47 17.53
CA HIS A 272 -4.72 -2.18 18.73
C HIS A 272 -3.91 -1.85 19.99
N LYS A 273 -2.72 -2.41 20.15
CA LYS A 273 -1.89 -2.26 21.35
C LYS A 273 -0.71 -1.32 21.15
N ASP A 274 -0.32 -1.07 19.90
CA ASP A 274 0.79 -0.19 19.56
C ASP A 274 0.34 1.03 18.73
N ASP A 275 -0.97 1.23 18.63
CA ASP A 275 -1.64 2.35 17.97
C ASP A 275 -1.05 2.67 16.59
N LEU A 276 -0.87 1.63 15.78
CA LEU A 276 -0.14 1.73 14.52
C LEU A 276 -0.82 2.68 13.53
N LEU A 277 -2.15 2.69 13.45
CA LEU A 277 -2.87 3.56 12.51
C LEU A 277 -2.71 5.03 12.86
N ALA A 278 -2.81 5.40 14.15
CA ALA A 278 -2.63 6.77 14.58
C ALA A 278 -1.21 7.29 14.31
N ARG A 279 -0.19 6.42 14.43
CA ARG A 279 1.20 6.80 14.10
C ARG A 279 1.48 6.93 12.61
N LEU A 280 0.73 6.23 11.76
CA LEU A 280 0.85 6.35 10.31
C LEU A 280 0.11 7.57 9.77
N MET A 281 -0.97 8.00 10.43
CA MET A 281 -1.84 9.07 9.95
C MET A 281 -1.10 10.38 9.63
N PRO A 282 -0.24 10.95 10.48
CA PRO A 282 0.44 12.21 10.16
C PRO A 282 1.24 12.11 8.86
N ARG A 283 1.99 11.02 8.68
CA ARG A 283 2.79 10.80 7.47
C ARG A 283 1.92 10.56 6.24
N TYR A 284 0.80 9.85 6.40
CA TYR A 284 -0.18 9.67 5.34
C TYR A 284 -0.74 11.03 4.88
N LEU A 285 -1.18 11.89 5.81
CA LEU A 285 -1.73 13.21 5.50
C LEU A 285 -0.69 14.11 4.81
N GLU A 286 0.56 14.08 5.26
CA GLU A 286 1.66 14.83 4.62
C GLU A 286 1.87 14.39 3.16
N LEU A 287 1.95 13.08 2.91
CA LEU A 287 2.16 12.53 1.56
C LEU A 287 0.94 12.72 0.65
N SER A 288 -0.26 12.71 1.23
CA SER A 288 -1.51 13.07 0.55
C SER A 288 -1.49 14.54 0.10
N ALA A 289 -1.08 15.46 0.98
CA ALA A 289 -1.03 16.88 0.68
C ALA A 289 -0.04 17.22 -0.45
N THR A 290 1.00 16.42 -0.64
CA THR A 290 1.97 16.57 -1.73
C THR A 290 1.60 15.80 -3.01
N GLU A 291 0.33 15.35 -3.14
CA GLU A 291 -0.20 14.53 -4.25
C GLU A 291 0.64 13.29 -4.57
N SER A 292 1.47 12.84 -3.62
CA SER A 292 2.45 11.78 -3.84
C SER A 292 1.81 10.39 -3.84
N LEU A 293 0.54 10.29 -3.41
CA LEU A 293 -0.21 9.04 -3.25
C LEU A 293 -1.28 8.81 -4.34
N GLY A 294 -1.38 9.65 -5.37
CA GLY A 294 -2.34 9.46 -6.47
C GLY A 294 -3.80 9.61 -6.02
N LEU A 295 -4.70 8.71 -6.47
CA LEU A 295 -6.11 8.65 -6.02
C LEU A 295 -6.16 8.17 -4.55
N ASP A 296 -5.90 9.09 -3.64
CA ASP A 296 -5.80 8.83 -2.21
C ASP A 296 -7.14 8.92 -1.46
N ALA A 297 -7.15 8.49 -0.20
CA ALA A 297 -8.36 8.51 0.62
C ALA A 297 -8.87 9.95 0.84
N THR A 298 -7.96 10.92 0.93
CA THR A 298 -8.27 12.34 1.17
C THR A 298 -9.08 12.93 0.02
N SER A 299 -8.65 12.68 -1.21
CA SER A 299 -9.37 13.08 -2.42
C SER A 299 -10.74 12.42 -2.50
N ARG A 300 -10.84 11.12 -2.20
CA ARG A 300 -12.12 10.39 -2.21
C ARG A 300 -13.10 10.90 -1.16
N MET A 301 -12.63 11.18 0.07
CA MET A 301 -13.45 11.77 1.12
C MET A 301 -13.95 13.17 0.76
N ALA A 302 -13.10 13.98 0.12
CA ALA A 302 -13.50 15.31 -0.37
C ALA A 302 -14.65 15.22 -1.40
N GLU A 303 -14.62 14.25 -2.32
CA GLU A 303 -15.71 13.98 -3.27
C GLU A 303 -17.02 13.56 -2.58
N LEU A 304 -16.93 12.99 -1.37
CA LEU A 304 -18.07 12.65 -0.51
C LEU A 304 -18.55 13.83 0.35
N GLY A 305 -17.85 14.98 0.32
CA GLY A 305 -18.15 16.14 1.17
C GLY A 305 -17.83 15.91 2.64
N VAL A 306 -16.94 14.97 2.95
CA VAL A 306 -16.53 14.63 4.33
C VAL A 306 -15.04 14.94 4.51
N VAL A 307 -14.70 15.51 5.66
CA VAL A 307 -13.32 15.71 6.10
C VAL A 307 -13.14 14.96 7.42
N LEU A 308 -12.08 14.15 7.51
CA LEU A 308 -11.71 13.39 8.70
C LEU A 308 -10.27 13.74 9.07
N ASP A 309 -10.12 14.57 10.11
CA ASP A 309 -8.80 15.06 10.57
C ASP A 309 -8.19 14.17 11.67
N GLN A 310 -8.92 13.13 12.10
CA GLN A 310 -8.47 12.20 13.13
C GLN A 310 -8.38 10.78 12.56
N PRO A 311 -7.41 9.97 13.03
CA PRO A 311 -7.38 8.57 12.66
C PRO A 311 -8.64 7.87 13.15
N PRO A 312 -9.21 6.96 12.33
CA PRO A 312 -10.27 6.11 12.79
C PRO A 312 -9.73 5.30 13.97
N GLY A 313 -10.40 5.39 15.12
CA GLY A 313 -10.05 4.61 16.30
C GLY A 313 -10.16 3.10 16.02
N PRO A 314 -9.64 2.23 16.90
CA PRO A 314 -9.88 0.80 16.81
C PRO A 314 -11.36 0.50 16.58
N ALA A 315 -11.70 -0.36 15.62
CA ALA A 315 -13.08 -0.78 15.41
C ALA A 315 -13.64 -1.40 16.70
N ALA A 316 -14.79 -0.89 17.15
CA ALA A 316 -15.41 -1.36 18.39
C ALA A 316 -15.96 -2.79 18.26
N ASP A 317 -16.52 -3.12 17.10
CA ASP A 317 -17.11 -4.42 16.78
C ASP A 317 -16.65 -4.92 15.38
N PRO A 318 -15.40 -5.40 15.25
CA PRO A 318 -14.90 -5.94 13.99
C PRO A 318 -15.44 -7.34 13.72
N ILE A 319 -15.58 -7.71 12.44
CA ILE A 319 -15.92 -9.08 12.05
C ILE A 319 -14.68 -9.97 12.24
N MET A 320 -14.53 -10.44 13.46
CA MET A 320 -13.41 -11.26 13.89
C MET A 320 -13.31 -12.53 13.05
N PHE A 321 -12.29 -12.58 12.20
CA PHE A 321 -11.86 -13.82 11.58
C PHE A 321 -10.42 -14.10 11.98
N THR A 322 -10.23 -15.23 12.67
CA THR A 322 -8.91 -15.81 12.86
C THR A 322 -8.83 -17.02 11.94
N PRO A 323 -8.02 -16.97 10.88
CA PRO A 323 -7.80 -18.14 10.04
C PRO A 323 -7.32 -19.30 10.91
N GLY A 324 -7.80 -20.51 10.61
CA GLY A 324 -7.22 -21.70 11.19
C GLY A 324 -5.72 -21.80 10.83
N PRO A 325 -4.90 -22.50 11.63
CA PRO A 325 -3.44 -22.51 11.47
C PRO A 325 -2.95 -22.86 10.05
N ALA A 326 -3.63 -23.78 9.36
CA ALA A 326 -3.28 -24.16 8.00
C ALA A 326 -3.55 -23.04 6.97
N VAL A 327 -4.59 -22.24 7.17
CA VAL A 327 -4.92 -21.09 6.29
C VAL A 327 -3.94 -19.96 6.54
N GLU A 328 -3.66 -19.66 7.81
CA GLU A 328 -2.66 -18.68 8.24
C GLU A 328 -1.29 -19.01 7.62
N ALA A 329 -0.81 -20.23 7.81
CA ALA A 329 0.49 -20.66 7.27
C ALA A 329 0.55 -20.58 5.73
N ARG A 330 -0.54 -20.86 5.01
CA ARG A 330 -0.58 -20.68 3.55
C ARG A 330 -0.49 -19.20 3.18
N PHE A 331 -1.28 -18.36 3.84
CA PHE A 331 -1.32 -16.93 3.60
C PHE A 331 0.01 -16.22 3.91
N VAL A 332 0.68 -16.62 4.99
CA VAL A 332 2.04 -16.13 5.29
C VAL A 332 3.01 -16.51 4.17
N ARG A 333 2.96 -17.76 3.68
CA ARG A 333 3.85 -18.21 2.60
C ARG A 333 3.57 -17.48 1.28
N ASP A 334 2.32 -17.21 0.94
CA ASP A 334 1.96 -16.38 -0.21
C ASP A 334 2.50 -14.96 -0.03
N ARG A 335 2.24 -14.34 1.13
CA ARG A 335 2.63 -12.94 1.38
C ARG A 335 4.14 -12.74 1.39
N LEU A 336 4.89 -13.73 1.87
CA LEU A 336 6.36 -13.70 1.90
C LEU A 336 6.99 -14.41 0.70
N GLY A 337 6.21 -14.84 -0.31
CA GLY A 337 6.67 -15.72 -1.39
C GLY A 337 7.95 -15.25 -2.09
N ASP A 338 8.03 -13.96 -2.42
CA ASP A 338 9.21 -13.36 -3.09
C ASP A 338 10.46 -13.44 -2.20
N VAL A 339 10.32 -13.19 -0.90
CA VAL A 339 11.42 -13.32 0.07
C VAL A 339 11.80 -14.80 0.25
N LEU A 340 10.80 -15.68 0.32
CA LEU A 340 11.01 -17.11 0.51
C LEU A 340 11.72 -17.75 -0.70
N ALA A 341 11.56 -17.21 -1.90
CA ALA A 341 12.27 -17.67 -3.09
C ALA A 341 13.79 -17.41 -3.02
N GLY A 342 14.23 -16.38 -2.28
CA GLY A 342 15.64 -16.04 -2.08
C GLY A 342 16.27 -16.57 -0.79
N ALA A 343 15.47 -17.15 0.11
CA ALA A 343 15.89 -17.53 1.46
C ALA A 343 16.15 -19.06 1.60
N PRO A 344 16.91 -19.50 2.64
CA PRO A 344 17.16 -20.92 2.89
C PRO A 344 15.87 -21.76 2.96
N ALA A 345 15.88 -22.98 2.42
CA ALA A 345 14.69 -23.82 2.33
C ALA A 345 14.17 -24.31 3.69
N MET A 346 15.08 -24.64 4.63
CA MET A 346 14.71 -25.08 5.97
C MET A 346 14.51 -23.86 6.88
N ARG A 347 13.30 -23.74 7.44
CA ARG A 347 12.89 -22.64 8.32
C ARG A 347 12.17 -23.20 9.54
N ARG A 348 12.39 -22.56 10.69
CA ARG A 348 11.64 -22.83 11.91
C ARG A 348 10.33 -22.05 11.83
N GLU A 349 9.23 -22.77 11.89
CA GLU A 349 7.90 -22.19 12.05
C GLU A 349 7.71 -21.81 13.52
N LEU A 350 7.37 -20.55 13.77
CA LEU A 350 7.33 -19.96 15.11
C LEU A 350 6.34 -18.81 15.17
N THR A 351 6.04 -18.31 16.37
CA THR A 351 5.27 -17.07 16.54
C THR A 351 6.20 -15.87 16.74
N PHE A 352 5.73 -14.64 16.54
CA PHE A 352 6.54 -13.44 16.77
C PHE A 352 7.17 -13.36 18.17
N PRO A 353 6.45 -13.70 19.27
CA PRO A 353 7.04 -13.81 20.60
C PRO A 353 8.17 -14.83 20.72
N ASP A 354 8.16 -15.89 19.91
CA ASP A 354 9.15 -16.97 19.95
C ASP A 354 10.40 -16.69 19.10
N VAL A 355 10.42 -15.59 18.33
CA VAL A 355 11.62 -15.18 17.59
C VAL A 355 12.72 -14.79 18.58
N PRO A 356 13.91 -15.43 18.53
CA PRO A 356 15.01 -15.10 19.43
C PRO A 356 15.41 -13.63 19.33
N GLU A 357 15.71 -12.97 20.46
CA GLU A 357 16.15 -11.57 20.47
C GLU A 357 17.38 -11.33 19.57
N THR A 358 18.28 -12.30 19.47
CA THR A 358 19.48 -12.21 18.63
C THR A 358 19.16 -12.05 17.15
N VAL A 359 18.02 -12.56 16.68
CA VAL A 359 17.54 -12.33 15.30
C VAL A 359 17.12 -10.88 15.13
N TRP A 360 16.38 -10.31 16.09
CA TRP A 360 15.99 -8.91 16.06
C TRP A 360 17.20 -7.97 16.14
N ASP A 361 18.20 -8.31 16.94
CA ASP A 361 19.45 -7.55 17.04
C ASP A 361 20.22 -7.53 15.72
N GLU A 362 20.28 -8.65 14.99
CA GLU A 362 20.98 -8.70 13.69
C GLU A 362 20.23 -7.91 12.61
N ILE A 363 18.89 -7.98 12.58
CA ILE A 363 18.07 -7.13 11.70
C ILE A 363 18.31 -5.65 12.01
N MET A 364 18.36 -5.28 13.29
CA MET A 364 18.61 -3.89 13.70
C MET A 364 20.03 -3.45 13.36
N LYS A 365 21.02 -4.34 13.49
CA LYS A 365 22.40 -4.10 13.07
C LYS A 365 22.50 -3.79 11.58
N CYS A 366 21.83 -4.55 10.73
CA CYS A 366 21.83 -4.27 9.29
C CYS A 366 21.31 -2.86 8.97
N ARG A 367 20.25 -2.41 9.66
CA ARG A 367 19.68 -1.05 9.51
C ARG A 367 20.61 0.02 10.07
N HIS A 368 21.24 -0.23 11.22
CA HIS A 368 22.28 0.63 11.78
C HIS A 368 23.43 0.82 10.77
N ASP A 369 23.94 -0.26 10.19
CA ASP A 369 25.06 -0.21 9.26
C ASP A 369 24.67 0.51 7.95
N GLN A 370 23.41 0.44 7.53
CA GLN A 370 22.91 1.22 6.39
C GLN A 370 22.95 2.72 6.66
N VAL A 371 22.51 3.16 7.84
CA VAL A 371 22.56 4.58 8.24
C VAL A 371 24.00 5.07 8.33
N LEU A 372 24.90 4.29 8.95
CA LEU A 372 26.31 4.68 9.03
C LEU A 372 26.98 4.76 7.65
N ARG A 373 26.69 3.83 6.73
CA ARG A 373 27.20 3.92 5.35
C ARG A 373 26.69 5.16 4.64
N ALA A 374 25.41 5.51 4.80
CA ALA A 374 24.86 6.73 4.22
C ALA A 374 25.53 7.98 4.80
N ALA A 375 25.76 8.01 6.12
CA ALA A 375 26.42 9.13 6.78
C ALA A 375 27.90 9.25 6.38
N THR A 376 28.62 8.14 6.22
CA THR A 376 30.00 8.15 5.70
C THR A 376 30.04 8.66 4.27
N ALA A 377 29.12 8.23 3.41
CA ALA A 377 29.02 8.77 2.05
C ALA A 377 28.69 10.27 2.03
N LEU A 378 27.89 10.74 3.00
CA LEU A 378 27.48 12.13 3.11
C LEU A 378 28.60 13.08 3.57
N THR A 379 29.44 12.59 4.49
CA THR A 379 30.44 13.41 5.19
C THR A 379 31.86 13.17 4.69
N GLY A 380 32.11 12.07 3.99
CA GLY A 380 33.45 11.61 3.62
C GLY A 380 34.27 11.08 4.80
N ARG A 381 33.70 10.97 6.01
CA ARG A 381 34.41 10.51 7.22
C ARG A 381 34.20 9.01 7.44
N GLU A 382 35.29 8.33 7.77
CA GLU A 382 35.27 6.94 8.22
C GLU A 382 35.03 6.88 9.74
N HIS A 383 34.51 5.74 10.23
CA HIS A 383 34.30 5.46 11.66
C HIS A 383 33.43 6.47 12.42
N LEU A 384 32.27 6.82 11.86
CA LEU A 384 31.30 7.70 12.50
C LEU A 384 30.74 7.13 13.81
N ALA A 385 30.68 7.98 14.83
CA ALA A 385 30.04 7.69 16.11
C ALA A 385 28.60 8.24 16.16
N LEU A 386 27.87 7.93 17.23
CA LEU A 386 26.53 8.48 17.47
C LEU A 386 26.53 10.01 17.51
N ALA A 387 27.57 10.62 18.07
CA ALA A 387 27.70 12.09 18.13
C ALA A 387 27.74 12.71 16.73
N ASP A 388 28.47 12.12 15.77
CA ASP A 388 28.52 12.62 14.40
C ASP A 388 27.15 12.57 13.72
N LEU A 389 26.38 11.51 13.96
CA LEU A 389 25.02 11.40 13.44
C LEU A 389 24.08 12.44 14.05
N MET A 390 24.22 12.73 15.35
CA MET A 390 23.48 13.79 16.01
C MET A 390 23.82 15.16 15.43
N GLU A 391 25.09 15.43 15.11
CA GLU A 391 25.50 16.65 14.42
C GLU A 391 24.87 16.77 13.02
N ILE A 392 24.85 15.69 12.23
CA ILE A 392 24.20 15.67 10.91
C ILE A 392 22.70 15.96 11.03
N VAL A 393 22.04 15.36 12.03
CA VAL A 393 20.61 15.56 12.28
C VAL A 393 20.33 16.98 12.76
N ALA A 394 21.10 17.50 13.71
CA ALA A 394 20.98 18.87 14.21
C ALA A 394 21.20 19.91 13.10
N ALA A 395 22.01 19.58 12.10
CA ALA A 395 22.18 20.39 10.88
C ALA A 395 21.00 20.30 9.89
N GLY A 396 19.91 19.61 10.23
CA GLY A 396 18.72 19.45 9.38
C GLY A 396 18.88 18.45 8.23
N ARG A 397 19.96 17.66 8.23
CA ARG A 397 20.34 16.78 7.10
C ARG A 397 19.87 15.33 7.26
N GLY A 398 19.03 15.03 8.24
CA GLY A 398 18.54 13.68 8.53
C GLY A 398 17.85 13.00 7.32
N ALA A 399 17.17 13.77 6.47
CA ALA A 399 16.53 13.25 5.26
C ALA A 399 17.52 12.68 4.24
N GLU A 400 18.79 13.11 4.24
CA GLU A 400 19.82 12.60 3.33
C GLU A 400 20.33 11.21 3.75
N LEU A 401 20.06 10.78 5.00
CA LEU A 401 20.53 9.50 5.53
C LEU A 401 19.56 8.35 5.27
N VAL A 402 18.26 8.61 5.18
CA VAL A 402 17.24 7.58 5.07
C VAL A 402 16.30 7.85 3.90
N ARG A 403 16.55 7.15 2.81
CA ARG A 403 15.75 7.19 1.60
C ARG A 403 14.33 6.62 1.81
N GLU A 404 14.19 5.59 2.63
CA GLU A 404 12.90 4.92 2.92
C GLU A 404 11.87 5.88 3.50
N HIS A 405 12.27 6.86 4.32
CA HIS A 405 11.35 7.86 4.86
C HIS A 405 10.79 8.77 3.77
N ARG A 406 11.58 9.07 2.71
CA ARG A 406 11.15 9.88 1.57
C ARG A 406 10.22 9.10 0.64
N GLU A 407 10.51 7.82 0.44
CA GLU A 407 9.87 6.98 -0.57
C GLU A 407 8.68 6.16 -0.03
N TRP A 408 8.48 6.09 1.29
CA TRP A 408 7.52 5.17 1.91
C TRP A 408 6.84 5.72 3.18
N VAL A 409 5.68 5.17 3.55
CA VAL A 409 4.88 5.61 4.71
C VAL A 409 5.44 5.04 6.02
N CYS A 410 6.47 5.65 6.59
CA CYS A 410 7.00 5.20 7.87
C CYS A 410 6.21 5.76 9.07
N THR A 411 6.27 5.08 10.23
CA THR A 411 5.61 5.50 11.48
C THR A 411 6.35 6.57 12.27
N HIS A 412 7.53 7.00 11.80
CA HIS A 412 8.31 8.05 12.47
C HIS A 412 7.86 9.42 11.96
N PRO A 413 7.82 10.45 12.83
CA PRO A 413 7.35 11.77 12.44
C PRO A 413 8.29 12.49 11.46
N THR A 414 9.59 12.20 11.50
CA THR A 414 10.60 12.87 10.69
C THR A 414 11.65 11.88 10.16
N ALA A 415 12.36 12.31 9.11
CA ALA A 415 13.45 11.51 8.55
C ALA A 415 14.64 11.39 9.51
N ALA A 416 14.89 12.44 10.32
CA ALA A 416 15.91 12.43 11.35
C ALA A 416 15.63 11.37 12.41
N VAL A 417 14.39 11.28 12.91
CA VAL A 417 13.99 10.22 13.85
C VAL A 417 14.19 8.84 13.21
N CYS A 418 13.84 8.69 11.94
CA CYS A 418 14.03 7.44 11.22
C CYS A 418 15.52 7.06 11.09
N ALA A 419 16.42 8.03 10.92
CA ALA A 419 17.87 7.82 10.86
C ALA A 419 18.47 7.47 12.22
N LEU A 420 18.05 8.16 13.27
CA LEU A 420 18.56 7.95 14.63
C LEU A 420 18.06 6.64 15.24
N PHE A 421 16.84 6.20 14.91
CA PHE A 421 16.20 5.03 15.51
C PHE A 421 17.11 3.79 15.59
N PRO A 422 17.64 3.23 14.48
CA PRO A 422 18.43 2.00 14.55
C PRO A 422 19.74 2.18 15.32
N VAL A 423 20.27 3.40 15.38
CA VAL A 423 21.54 3.71 16.03
C VAL A 423 21.37 3.82 17.54
N LEU A 424 20.39 4.60 17.99
CA LEU A 424 20.01 4.68 19.40
C LEU A 424 19.54 3.33 19.93
N HIS A 425 18.75 2.61 19.14
CA HIS A 425 18.32 1.26 19.50
C HIS A 425 19.52 0.34 19.74
N ARG A 426 20.48 0.28 18.81
CA ARG A 426 21.68 -0.56 18.96
C ARG A 426 22.52 -0.14 20.18
N HIS A 427 22.69 1.16 20.38
CA HIS A 427 23.42 1.71 21.54
C HIS A 427 22.80 1.28 22.87
N LEU A 428 21.48 1.38 23.00
CA LEU A 428 20.75 0.93 24.20
C LEU A 428 20.88 -0.58 24.39
N ARG A 429 20.77 -1.37 23.31
CA ARG A 429 20.97 -2.84 23.39
C ARG A 429 22.36 -3.20 23.91
N MET A 430 23.42 -2.50 23.46
CA MET A 430 24.78 -2.71 23.97
C MET A 430 24.94 -2.34 25.46
N LYS A 431 24.08 -1.47 25.97
CA LYS A 431 24.00 -1.12 27.41
C LYS A 431 23.18 -2.09 28.25
N GLY A 432 22.68 -3.18 27.66
CA GLY A 432 21.93 -4.20 28.37
C GLY A 432 20.41 -4.00 28.39
N TYR A 433 19.88 -2.99 27.69
CA TYR A 433 18.44 -2.83 27.51
C TYR A 433 17.85 -4.00 26.73
N ARG A 434 16.62 -4.43 27.05
CA ARG A 434 15.92 -5.58 26.45
C ARG A 434 14.59 -5.21 25.81
N TYR A 435 14.11 -6.07 24.91
CA TYR A 435 12.78 -5.91 24.36
C TYR A 435 11.75 -6.22 25.45
N GLY A 436 10.95 -5.24 25.86
CA GLY A 436 9.80 -5.52 26.74
C GLY A 436 8.70 -6.30 26.02
N GLN A 437 8.65 -6.16 24.69
CA GLN A 437 7.75 -6.86 23.79
C GLN A 437 8.39 -6.90 22.40
N ALA A 438 8.50 -8.09 21.78
CA ALA A 438 9.13 -8.27 20.47
C ALA A 438 8.44 -7.44 19.37
N LEU A 439 7.12 -7.33 19.47
CA LEU A 439 6.30 -6.48 18.62
C LEU A 439 6.30 -5.02 19.06
N ARG A 440 7.14 -4.54 19.98
CA ARG A 440 7.28 -3.11 20.30
C ARG A 440 8.76 -2.73 20.38
N GLN A 441 9.48 -2.93 19.28
CA GLN A 441 10.90 -2.60 19.17
C GLN A 441 11.26 -1.14 19.46
N ARG A 442 10.30 -0.22 19.48
CA ARG A 442 10.56 1.17 19.89
C ARG A 442 10.71 1.35 21.39
N GLU A 443 10.23 0.40 22.20
CA GLU A 443 10.27 0.47 23.65
C GLU A 443 11.24 -0.57 24.18
N LEU A 444 12.29 -0.12 24.85
CA LEU A 444 13.29 -0.97 25.47
C LEU A 444 13.24 -0.84 27.00
N VAL A 445 13.50 -1.94 27.71
CA VAL A 445 13.50 -2.02 29.17
C VAL A 445 14.94 -2.16 29.66
N GLY A 446 15.41 -1.23 30.48
CA GLY A 446 16.76 -1.23 31.00
C GLY A 446 16.99 -2.25 32.13
N PRO A 447 18.25 -2.46 32.55
CA PRO A 447 18.59 -3.36 33.65
C PRO A 447 17.90 -3.02 34.97
N ASP A 448 17.64 -1.74 35.21
CA ASP A 448 16.98 -1.22 36.41
C ASP A 448 15.44 -1.16 36.27
N GLY A 449 14.91 -1.65 35.16
CA GLY A 449 13.47 -1.68 34.86
C GLY A 449 12.92 -0.39 34.24
N ASP A 450 13.76 0.62 33.98
CA ASP A 450 13.37 1.84 33.27
C ASP A 450 12.95 1.52 31.83
N ARG A 451 11.99 2.29 31.30
CA ARG A 451 11.48 2.10 29.94
C ARG A 451 11.85 3.30 29.08
N VAL A 452 12.49 3.03 27.95
CA VAL A 452 12.90 4.05 26.98
C VAL A 452 12.14 3.85 25.68
N ASP A 453 11.36 4.85 25.28
CA ASP A 453 10.83 4.95 23.92
C ASP A 453 11.90 5.60 23.03
N VAL A 454 12.53 4.78 22.18
CA VAL A 454 13.61 5.16 21.27
C VAL A 454 13.17 6.23 20.26
N VAL A 455 11.89 6.25 19.87
CA VAL A 455 11.35 7.26 18.96
C VAL A 455 11.29 8.61 19.67
N ARG A 456 10.75 8.66 20.89
CA ARG A 456 10.72 9.90 21.68
C ARG A 456 12.12 10.42 22.03
N LEU A 457 13.05 9.52 22.29
CA LEU A 457 14.46 9.89 22.51
C LEU A 457 15.07 10.51 21.25
N ALA A 458 14.79 9.95 20.07
CA ALA A 458 15.26 10.51 18.81
C ALA A 458 14.61 11.88 18.50
N GLU A 459 13.32 12.06 18.80
CA GLU A 459 12.62 13.34 18.67
C GLU A 459 13.24 14.40 19.59
N ALA A 460 13.56 14.05 20.83
CA ALA A 460 14.22 14.93 21.78
C ALA A 460 15.61 15.39 21.25
N ILE A 461 16.39 14.46 20.68
CA ILE A 461 17.66 14.77 20.03
C ILE A 461 17.48 15.72 18.85
N GLU A 462 16.51 15.45 17.97
CA GLU A 462 16.23 16.29 16.80
C GLU A 462 15.88 17.73 17.21
N ARG A 463 15.13 17.91 18.31
CA ARG A 463 14.78 19.23 18.83
C ARG A 463 15.88 19.91 19.65
N GLY A 464 16.98 19.22 19.93
CA GLY A 464 18.05 19.73 20.80
C GLY A 464 17.67 19.77 22.28
N ASP A 465 16.70 18.97 22.70
CA ASP A 465 16.27 18.89 24.10
C ASP A 465 17.38 18.26 24.98
N PRO A 466 17.45 18.60 26.28
CA PRO A 466 18.36 17.94 27.22
C PRO A 466 18.14 16.42 27.24
N LEU A 467 19.22 15.67 27.02
CA LEU A 467 19.15 14.21 26.96
C LEU A 467 19.23 13.59 28.35
N PRO A 468 18.51 12.48 28.60
CA PRO A 468 18.70 11.71 29.81
C PRO A 468 20.13 11.17 29.87
N GLU A 469 20.69 11.04 31.09
CA GLU A 469 22.06 10.53 31.33
C GLU A 469 22.34 9.16 30.67
N ILE A 470 21.27 8.42 30.36
CA ILE A 470 21.26 7.15 29.63
C ILE A 470 21.97 7.26 28.27
N VAL A 471 22.02 8.44 27.65
CA VAL A 471 22.82 8.72 26.46
C VAL A 471 23.98 9.66 26.84
N PRO A 472 25.11 9.14 27.36
CA PRO A 472 26.28 9.96 27.67
C PRO A 472 26.92 10.36 26.35
N VAL A 473 26.39 11.42 25.75
CA VAL A 473 27.04 12.12 24.65
C VAL A 473 27.68 13.33 25.29
N ARG A 474 28.99 13.49 25.11
CA ARG A 474 29.63 14.80 25.29
C ARG A 474 29.18 15.71 24.15
N TYR A 475 27.89 16.05 24.13
CA TYR A 475 27.32 17.00 23.18
C TYR A 475 27.36 18.36 23.87
N ARG A 476 28.29 19.23 23.47
CA ARG A 476 28.17 20.66 23.76
C ARG A 476 27.37 21.27 22.61
N PRO A 477 26.13 21.73 22.82
CA PRO A 477 25.43 22.43 21.77
C PRO A 477 26.27 23.64 21.34
N ALA A 478 26.42 23.84 20.03
CA ALA A 478 26.93 25.10 19.50
C ALA A 478 25.86 26.16 19.81
N MET A 479 26.23 27.14 20.64
CA MET A 479 25.39 28.31 20.95
C MET A 479 25.18 29.19 19.72
#